data_AF-A0A957UM09-F1
#
_entry.id   AF-A0A957UM09-F1
#
_cell.length_a   1.000
_cell.length_b   1.000
_cell.length_c   1.000
_cell.angle_alpha   90.00
_cell.angle_beta   90.00
_cell.angle_gamma   90.00
#
_symmetry.space_group_name_H-M   'P 1'
#
loop_
_entity.id
_entity.type
_entity.pdbx_description
1 polymer ?
#
loop_
_entity_poly.entity_id
_entity_poly.type
_entity_poly.pdbx_seq_one_letter_code
_entity_poly.pdbx_strand_id
1 'polypeptide(L)' 'QTAAGVAVGTGEGLLLLHQVQPAGKRLMDIQSLLNGAPDFVGSLLGHD' A
#
# COMPACT_ATOMS: atom_id res chain seq x y z
N GLN A 1 13.90 16.30 -1.39
CA GLN A 1 14.08 14.86 -1.16
C GLN A 1 12.86 14.17 -1.72
N THR A 2 13.02 13.20 -2.62
CA THR A 2 11.89 12.42 -3.13
C THR A 2 11.57 11.35 -2.10
N ALA A 3 10.33 11.31 -1.60
CA ALA A 3 9.91 10.24 -0.69
C ALA A 3 9.93 8.89 -1.44
N ALA A 4 10.38 7.82 -0.78
CA ALA A 4 10.54 6.49 -1.37
C ALA A 4 9.75 5.44 -0.58
N GLY A 5 9.14 4.49 -1.29
CA GLY A 5 8.35 3.40 -0.71
C GLY A 5 7.33 2.82 -1.68
N VAL A 6 6.39 2.00 -1.18
CA VAL A 6 5.30 1.42 -1.99
C VAL A 6 4.22 2.48 -2.25
N ALA A 7 3.83 2.59 -3.52
CA ALA A 7 2.82 3.55 -3.97
C ALA A 7 1.75 2.88 -4.83
N VAL A 8 0.59 3.51 -4.88
CA VAL A 8 -0.51 3.14 -5.77
C VAL A 8 -0.46 4.06 -6.99
N GLY A 9 -0.51 3.48 -8.19
CA GLY A 9 -0.72 4.23 -9.41
C GLY A 9 -2.13 4.81 -9.43
N THR A 10 -2.25 6.11 -9.67
CA THR A 10 -3.54 6.80 -9.78
C THR A 10 -3.76 7.26 -11.23
N GLY A 11 -4.87 7.96 -11.50
CA GLY A 11 -5.09 8.56 -12.82
C GLY A 11 -4.05 9.62 -13.19
N GLU A 12 -3.38 10.22 -12.20
CA GLU A 12 -2.31 11.20 -12.38
C GLU A 12 -1.24 11.01 -11.30
N GLY A 13 -0.16 10.30 -11.65
CA GLY A 13 0.99 10.10 -10.77
C GLY A 13 0.82 8.95 -9.77
N LEU A 14 1.48 9.09 -8.62
CA LEU A 14 1.63 8.05 -7.61
C LEU A 14 1.19 8.55 -6.24
N LEU A 15 0.43 7.73 -5.50
CA LEU A 15 0.11 7.94 -4.09
C LEU A 15 1.00 7.04 -3.22
N LEU A 16 1.95 7.64 -2.51
CA LEU A 16 2.80 6.91 -1.57
C LEU A 16 1.98 6.47 -0.34
N LEU A 17 2.05 5.19 0.01
CA LEU A 17 1.38 4.65 1.18
C LEU A 17 2.30 4.71 2.40
N HIS A 18 1.82 5.31 3.49
CA HIS A 18 2.55 5.36 4.76
C HIS A 18 1.95 4.43 5.81
N GLN A 19 0.63 4.49 5.97
CA GLN A 19 -0.12 3.67 6.91
C GLN A 19 -1.38 3.13 6.23
N VAL A 20 -1.78 1.94 6.67
CA VAL A 20 -2.95 1.22 6.15
C VAL A 20 -3.69 0.56 7.30
N GLN A 21 -4.99 0.32 7.11
CA GLN A 21 -5.79 -0.45 8.04
C GLN A 21 -6.60 -1.50 7.27
N PRO A 22 -6.11 -2.74 7.15
CA PRO A 22 -6.90 -3.82 6.57
C PRO A 22 -8.16 -4.08 7.40
N ALA A 23 -9.21 -4.59 6.76
CA ALA A 23 -10.48 -4.91 7.42
C ALA A 23 -10.26 -5.80 8.66
N GLY A 24 -10.85 -5.40 9.78
CA GLY A 24 -10.75 -6.12 11.06
C GLY A 24 -9.37 -6.03 11.75
N LYS A 25 -8.40 -5.28 11.22
CA LYS A 25 -7.06 -5.11 11.83
C LYS A 25 -6.88 -3.69 12.40
N ARG A 26 -5.84 -3.54 13.22
CA ARG A 26 -5.39 -2.22 13.71
C ARG A 26 -4.67 -1.46 12.58
N LEU A 27 -4.65 -0.13 12.66
CA LEU A 27 -3.80 0.70 11.82
C LEU A 27 -2.33 0.25 11.95
N MET A 28 -1.62 0.16 10.84
CA MET A 28 -0.22 -0.25 10.78
C MET A 28 0.55 0.49 9.70
N ASP A 29 1.89 0.47 9.78
CA ASP A 29 2.74 0.94 8.70
C ASP A 29 2.64 0.01 7.48
N ILE A 30 2.95 0.54 6.30
CA ILE A 30 2.88 -0.24 5.05
C ILE A 30 3.85 -1.43 5.05
N GLN A 31 5.03 -1.33 5.67
CA GLN A 31 6.01 -2.43 5.67
C GLN A 31 5.49 -3.64 6.47
N SER A 32 4.77 -3.40 7.56
CA SER A 32 4.08 -4.43 8.34
C SER A 32 3.05 -5.21 7.50
N LEU A 33 2.33 -4.55 6.59
CA LEU A 33 1.44 -5.24 5.64
C LEU A 33 2.26 -6.10 4.66
N LEU A 34 3.28 -5.53 4.03
CA LEU A 34 4.07 -6.20 2.99
C LEU A 34 4.79 -7.45 3.50
N ASN A 35 5.26 -7.43 4.75
CA ASN A 35 5.89 -8.58 5.38
C ASN A 35 4.95 -9.80 5.47
N GLY A 36 3.64 -9.57 5.57
CA GLY A 36 2.62 -10.63 5.66
C GLY A 36 1.81 -10.85 4.38
N ALA A 37 1.99 -10.00 3.36
CA ALA A 37 1.22 -10.03 2.11
C ALA A 37 2.11 -9.52 0.94
N PRO A 38 3.12 -10.29 0.52
CA PRO A 38 4.05 -9.86 -0.54
C PRO A 38 3.33 -9.62 -1.88
N ASP A 39 2.26 -10.35 -2.15
CA ASP A 39 1.45 -10.22 -3.39
C ASP A 39 0.65 -8.91 -3.47
N PHE A 40 0.67 -8.09 -2.42
CA PHE A 40 0.10 -6.74 -2.47
C PHE A 40 0.78 -5.88 -3.54
N VAL A 41 2.09 -6.04 -3.73
CA VAL A 41 2.84 -5.31 -4.77
C VAL A 41 2.53 -5.92 -6.13
N GLY A 42 2.07 -5.08 -7.05
CA GLY A 42 1.60 -5.52 -8.38
C GLY A 42 0.12 -5.88 -8.43
N SER A 43 -0.58 -5.89 -7.28
CA SER A 43 -2.03 -6.03 -7.24
C SER A 43 -2.75 -4.78 -7.78
N LEU A 44 -3.98 -4.97 -8.26
CA LEU A 44 -4.90 -3.90 -8.62
C LEU A 44 -5.88 -3.67 -7.47
N LEU A 45 -5.88 -2.45 -6.92
CA LEU A 45 -6.83 -2.09 -5.85
C LEU A 45 -8.21 -1.78 -6.43
N GLY A 46 -9.26 -2.26 -5.76
CA GLY A 46 -10.65 -2.06 -6.17
C GLY A 46 -11.14 -3.02 -7.27
N HIS A 47 -10.36 -4.07 -7.54
CA HIS A 47 -10.79 -5.22 -8.34
C HIS A 47 -11.04 -6.40 -7.40
N ASP A 48 -12.21 -7.02 -7.51
CA ASP A 48 -12.57 -8.25 -6.77
C ASP A 48 -12.02 -9.49 -7.49
#